data_AF-A0A7Y8U465-F1
#
_entry.id   AF-A0A7Y8U465-F1
#
_cell.length_a   1.000
_cell.length_b   1.000
_cell.length_c   1.000
_cell.angle_alpha   90.00
_cell.angle_beta   90.00
_cell.angle_gamma   90.00
#
_symmetry.space_group_name_H-M   'P 1'
#
loop_
_entity.id
_entity.type
_entity.pdbx_description
1 polymer ?
#
loop_
_entity_poly.entity_id
_entity_poly.type
_entity_poly.pdbx_seq_one_letter_code
_entity_poly.pdbx_strand_id
1 'polypeptide(L)'
;MAFDLVQYFSEQIDTQKPALLSQLNRQERREHIQEINALTLGELIQQWRENETKVYQEINALDPLYIQEVARHLTTSAHNESILAKAELETLTSEIFSLQLHELKQLHDTGSHTQNSIRELLIGQIEHLSGQANDWVWSTNNLTELIGSKPIPQDDISLDASMKEFNQMVSQQHTQDDQAQTETVVSIPTWSKILEPIVALAVLWVLASAACNIFA
;
A
#
# COMPACT_ATOMS: atom_id res chain seq x y z
N MET A 1 -8.67 14.59 22.48
CA MET A 1 -7.81 14.11 21.39
C MET A 1 -7.34 12.72 21.79
N ALA A 2 -7.61 11.70 20.97
CA ALA A 2 -7.12 10.35 21.23
C ALA A 2 -5.58 10.34 21.10
N PHE A 3 -4.92 9.45 21.82
CA PHE A 3 -3.47 9.30 21.75
C PHE A 3 -3.08 8.58 20.46
N ASP A 4 -2.14 9.15 19.69
CA ASP A 4 -1.71 8.65 18.39
C ASP A 4 -0.42 7.82 18.55
N LEU A 5 -0.57 6.50 18.60
CA LEU A 5 0.57 5.57 18.67
C LEU A 5 1.37 5.54 17.37
N VAL A 6 0.74 5.78 16.22
CA VAL A 6 1.42 5.75 14.92
C VAL A 6 2.51 6.81 14.90
N GLN A 7 2.14 8.05 15.26
CA GLN A 7 3.06 9.17 15.35
C GLN A 7 4.04 8.99 16.50
N TYR A 8 3.58 8.56 17.68
CA TYR A 8 4.45 8.34 18.84
C TYR A 8 5.56 7.34 18.53
N PHE A 9 5.25 6.17 17.95
CA PHE A 9 6.27 5.19 17.60
C PHE A 9 7.21 5.69 16.51
N SER A 10 6.72 6.44 15.53
CA SER A 10 7.57 7.07 14.51
C SER A 10 8.64 7.97 15.15
N GLU A 11 8.25 8.78 16.13
CA GLU A 11 9.17 9.64 16.88
C GLU A 11 10.15 8.83 17.74
N GLN A 12 9.69 7.73 18.36
CA GLN A 12 10.56 6.85 19.14
C GLN A 12 11.57 6.11 18.25
N ILE A 13 11.18 5.66 17.06
CA ILE A 13 12.09 5.03 16.10
C ILE A 13 13.16 6.03 15.66
N ASP A 14 12.77 7.25 15.32
CA ASP A 14 13.72 8.30 14.91
C ASP A 14 14.70 8.66 16.03
N THR A 15 14.25 8.62 17.28
CA THR A 15 15.08 8.96 18.46
C THR A 15 16.01 7.82 18.87
N GLN A 16 15.48 6.60 18.99
CA GLN A 16 16.21 5.46 19.55
C GLN A 16 17.00 4.67 18.50
N LYS A 17 16.58 4.74 17.24
CA LYS A 17 17.12 3.95 16.13
C LYS A 17 17.47 4.82 14.91
N PRO A 18 18.25 5.91 15.07
CA PRO A 18 18.55 6.84 13.98
C PRO A 18 19.39 6.23 12.83
N ALA A 19 20.02 5.09 13.06
CA ALA A 19 20.85 4.40 12.07
C ALA A 19 20.04 3.50 11.10
N LEU A 20 18.77 3.22 11.40
CA LEU A 20 17.91 2.40 10.53
C LEU A 20 17.75 3.07 9.17
N LEU A 21 18.04 2.30 8.11
CA LEU A 21 17.98 2.78 6.72
C LEU A 21 18.80 4.06 6.48
N SER A 22 19.90 4.24 7.23
CA SER A 22 20.78 5.42 7.12
C SER A 22 21.46 5.57 5.76
N GLN A 23 21.48 4.50 4.95
CA GLN A 23 21.93 4.50 3.57
C GLN A 23 20.96 5.20 2.60
N LEU A 24 19.68 5.33 2.97
CA LEU A 24 18.65 5.95 2.13
C LEU A 24 18.60 7.46 2.36
N ASN A 25 18.00 8.18 1.41
CA ASN A 25 17.73 9.59 1.63
C ASN A 25 16.66 9.78 2.73
N ARG A 26 16.59 10.99 3.30
CA ARG A 26 15.70 11.26 4.45
C ARG A 26 14.23 10.97 4.16
N GLN A 27 13.77 11.23 2.94
CA GLN A 27 12.38 11.04 2.55
C GLN A 27 12.06 9.55 2.37
N GLU A 28 12.86 8.84 1.58
CA GLU A 28 12.73 7.38 1.36
C GLU A 28 12.80 6.62 2.69
N ARG A 29 13.77 6.96 3.54
CA ARG A 29 13.88 6.38 4.89
C ARG A 29 12.58 6.56 5.67
N ARG A 30 12.03 7.79 5.68
CA ARG A 30 10.81 8.09 6.43
C ARG A 30 9.62 7.30 5.89
N GLU A 31 9.48 7.22 4.56
CA GLU A 31 8.41 6.47 3.91
C GLU A 31 8.47 4.98 4.29
N HIS A 32 9.66 4.36 4.23
CA HIS A 32 9.82 2.95 4.65
C HIS A 32 9.60 2.72 6.14
N ILE A 33 10.12 3.60 7.01
CA ILE A 33 9.89 3.48 8.46
C ILE A 33 8.39 3.61 8.75
N GLN A 34 7.69 4.56 8.13
CA GLN A 34 6.27 4.77 8.32
C GLN A 34 5.44 3.57 7.84
N GLU A 35 5.79 3.02 6.67
CA GLU A 35 5.11 1.83 6.12
C GLU A 35 5.31 0.60 7.01
N ILE A 36 6.54 0.34 7.48
CA ILE A 36 6.83 -0.79 8.38
C ILE A 36 6.19 -0.57 9.75
N ASN A 37 6.21 0.65 10.29
CA ASN A 37 5.57 1.00 11.56
C ASN A 37 4.05 0.75 11.50
N ALA A 38 3.40 1.14 10.39
CA ALA A 38 2.00 0.87 10.14
C ALA A 38 1.72 -0.64 9.97
N LEU A 39 2.60 -1.37 9.28
CA LEU A 39 2.51 -2.81 9.10
C LEU A 39 2.56 -3.55 10.44
N THR A 40 3.56 -3.28 11.28
CA THR A 40 3.72 -3.99 12.55
C THR A 40 2.68 -3.59 13.58
N LEU A 41 2.22 -2.33 13.59
CA LEU A 41 1.13 -1.90 14.45
C LEU A 41 -0.21 -2.50 14.00
N GLY A 42 -0.47 -2.57 12.70
CA GLY A 42 -1.66 -3.23 12.17
C GLY A 42 -1.71 -4.71 12.55
N GLU A 43 -0.58 -5.40 12.45
CA GLU A 43 -0.45 -6.80 12.87
C GLU A 43 -0.72 -6.96 14.37
N LEU A 44 -0.16 -6.08 15.20
CA LEU A 44 -0.40 -6.10 16.64
C LEU A 44 -1.88 -5.95 16.98
N ILE A 45 -2.59 -5.05 16.29
CA ILE A 45 -4.03 -4.84 16.47
C ILE A 45 -4.81 -6.08 16.04
N GLN A 46 -4.45 -6.70 14.91
CA GLN A 46 -5.10 -7.90 14.44
C GLN A 46 -4.90 -9.07 15.42
N GLN A 47 -3.67 -9.32 15.86
CA GLN A 47 -3.40 -10.35 16.86
C GLN A 47 -4.10 -10.07 18.19
N TRP A 48 -4.26 -8.80 18.58
CA TRP A 48 -5.04 -8.44 19.75
C TRP A 48 -6.52 -8.83 19.60
N ARG A 49 -7.12 -8.58 18.42
CA ARG A 49 -8.50 -8.98 18.13
C ARG A 49 -8.70 -10.49 18.21
N GLU A 50 -7.68 -11.26 17.83
CA GLU A 50 -7.72 -12.73 17.86
C GLU A 50 -7.48 -13.31 19.25
N ASN A 51 -6.47 -12.80 19.97
CA ASN A 51 -6.12 -13.28 21.30
C ASN A 51 -5.44 -12.20 22.15
N GLU A 52 -6.25 -11.32 22.73
CA GLU A 52 -5.78 -10.23 23.60
C GLU A 52 -4.94 -10.71 24.79
N THR A 53 -5.22 -11.89 25.34
CA THR A 53 -4.47 -12.40 26.51
C THR A 53 -3.04 -12.76 26.12
N LYS A 54 -2.86 -13.43 24.97
CA LYS A 54 -1.52 -13.77 24.46
C LYS A 54 -0.73 -12.50 24.18
N VAL A 55 -1.28 -11.58 23.38
CA VAL A 55 -0.58 -10.33 23.02
C VAL A 55 -0.24 -9.51 24.26
N TYR A 56 -1.14 -9.44 25.24
CA TYR A 56 -0.86 -8.75 26.49
C TYR A 56 0.27 -9.40 27.29
N GLN A 57 0.41 -10.73 27.26
CA GLN A 57 1.55 -11.43 27.86
C GLN A 57 2.85 -11.09 27.13
N GLU A 58 2.87 -11.09 25.79
CA GLU A 58 4.04 -10.73 24.98
C GLU A 58 4.50 -9.29 25.20
N ILE A 59 3.57 -8.34 25.42
CA ILE A 59 3.90 -6.96 25.79
C ILE A 59 4.54 -6.92 27.18
N ASN A 60 4.09 -7.75 28.12
CA ASN A 60 4.60 -7.74 29.49
C ASN A 60 5.95 -8.46 29.63
N ALA A 61 6.16 -9.51 28.84
CA ALA A 61 7.36 -10.33 28.80
C ALA A 61 7.75 -10.56 27.34
N LEU A 62 8.57 -9.65 26.80
CA LEU A 62 8.94 -9.67 25.38
C LEU A 62 9.74 -10.93 25.05
N ASP A 63 9.14 -11.83 24.27
CA ASP A 63 9.80 -13.00 23.72
C ASP A 63 10.44 -12.66 22.35
N PRO A 64 11.77 -12.78 22.20
CA PRO A 64 12.43 -12.62 20.91
C PRO A 64 11.91 -13.57 19.82
N LEU A 65 11.45 -14.77 20.17
CA LEU A 65 10.90 -15.73 19.21
C LEU A 65 9.57 -15.25 18.64
N TYR A 66 8.71 -14.67 19.46
CA TYR A 66 7.46 -14.05 19.02
C TYR A 66 7.72 -12.92 18.03
N ILE A 67 8.68 -12.04 18.35
CA ILE A 67 9.06 -10.92 17.46
C ILE A 67 9.55 -11.46 16.10
N GLN A 68 10.41 -12.48 16.11
CA GLN A 68 10.92 -13.08 14.88
C GLN A 68 9.82 -13.79 14.08
N GLU A 69 8.90 -14.49 14.74
CA GLU A 69 7.77 -15.15 14.10
C GLU A 69 6.87 -14.13 13.39
N VAL A 70 6.53 -13.03 14.07
CA VAL A 70 5.75 -11.93 13.49
C VAL A 70 6.47 -11.32 12.30
N ALA A 71 7.75 -10.96 12.44
CA ALA A 71 8.51 -10.40 11.35
C ALA A 71 8.57 -11.33 10.13
N ARG A 72 8.79 -12.64 10.37
CA ARG A 72 8.79 -13.63 9.30
C ARG A 72 7.42 -13.80 8.66
N HIS A 73 6.35 -13.79 9.44
CA HIS A 73 4.98 -13.86 8.93
C HIS A 73 4.70 -12.71 7.96
N LEU A 74 4.97 -11.48 8.40
CA LEU A 74 4.75 -10.27 7.61
C LEU A 74 5.60 -10.22 6.35
N THR A 75 6.86 -10.63 6.42
CA THR A 75 7.80 -10.63 5.28
C THR A 75 7.58 -11.74 4.27
N THR A 76 6.96 -12.86 4.68
CA THR A 76 6.68 -14.00 3.80
C THR A 76 5.23 -14.06 3.30
N SER A 77 4.38 -13.14 3.75
CA SER A 77 3.00 -13.00 3.27
C SER A 77 2.93 -12.85 1.75
N ALA A 78 1.93 -13.46 1.13
CA ALA A 78 1.66 -13.33 -0.31
C ALA A 78 1.22 -11.91 -0.71
N HIS A 79 0.73 -11.12 0.25
CA HIS A 79 0.31 -9.73 0.04
C HIS A 79 1.43 -8.72 0.29
N ASN A 80 2.64 -9.17 0.63
CA ASN A 80 3.75 -8.26 0.86
C ASN A 80 4.29 -7.72 -0.47
N GLU A 81 4.21 -6.40 -0.65
CA GLU A 81 4.69 -5.69 -1.84
C GLU A 81 5.84 -4.71 -1.54
N SER A 82 6.53 -4.88 -0.40
CA SER A 82 7.67 -4.04 -0.04
C SER A 82 8.80 -4.16 -1.07
N ILE A 83 9.39 -3.02 -1.42
CA ILE A 83 10.51 -2.95 -2.36
C ILE A 83 11.88 -3.28 -1.71
N LEU A 84 11.93 -3.41 -0.38
CA LEU A 84 13.15 -3.74 0.35
C LEU A 84 13.52 -5.21 0.16
N ALA A 85 14.81 -5.52 0.25
CA ALA A 85 15.27 -6.91 0.19
C ALA A 85 14.68 -7.69 1.38
N LYS A 86 14.20 -8.92 1.15
CA LYS A 86 13.48 -9.70 2.19
C LYS A 86 14.23 -9.81 3.53
N ALA A 87 15.53 -10.07 3.50
CA ALA A 87 16.36 -10.18 4.70
C ALA A 87 16.50 -8.84 5.44
N GLU A 88 16.60 -7.73 4.69
CA GLU A 88 16.64 -6.38 5.25
C GLU A 88 15.28 -6.03 5.86
N LEU A 89 14.18 -6.29 5.14
CA LEU A 89 12.83 -6.07 5.65
C LEU A 89 12.57 -6.86 6.93
N GLU A 90 12.91 -8.15 6.97
CA GLU A 90 12.69 -8.99 8.16
C GLU A 90 13.45 -8.46 9.38
N THR A 91 14.68 -7.99 9.18
CA THR A 91 15.48 -7.36 10.23
C THR A 91 14.82 -6.07 10.70
N LEU A 92 14.40 -5.19 9.78
CA LEU A 92 13.75 -3.91 10.10
C LEU A 92 12.42 -4.10 10.81
N THR A 93 11.59 -5.02 10.31
CA THR A 93 10.30 -5.38 10.91
C THR A 93 10.51 -5.90 12.33
N SER A 94 11.52 -6.75 12.56
CA SER A 94 11.86 -7.24 13.91
C SER A 94 12.26 -6.10 14.85
N GLU A 95 13.12 -5.19 14.39
CA GLU A 95 13.59 -4.05 15.20
C GLU A 95 12.48 -3.07 15.53
N ILE A 96 11.65 -2.69 14.55
CA ILE A 96 10.54 -1.77 14.73
C ILE A 96 9.47 -2.39 15.63
N PHE A 97 9.09 -3.65 15.39
CA PHE A 97 8.11 -4.34 16.23
C PHE A 97 8.59 -4.52 17.66
N SER A 98 9.86 -4.87 17.86
CA SER A 98 10.47 -4.94 19.19
C SER A 98 10.39 -3.60 19.92
N LEU A 99 10.70 -2.50 19.23
CA LEU A 99 10.58 -1.16 19.80
C LEU A 99 9.12 -0.85 20.18
N GLN A 100 8.15 -1.12 19.31
CA GLN A 100 6.73 -0.91 19.62
C GLN A 100 6.27 -1.66 20.87
N LEU A 101 6.68 -2.93 21.05
CA LEU A 101 6.36 -3.71 22.24
C LEU A 101 7.00 -3.13 23.51
N HIS A 102 8.27 -2.70 23.43
CA HIS A 102 8.95 -2.04 24.55
C HIS A 102 8.23 -0.75 24.96
N GLU A 103 7.85 0.06 23.97
CA GLU A 103 7.14 1.31 24.20
C GLU A 103 5.76 1.09 24.81
N LEU A 104 5.00 0.09 24.34
CA LEU A 104 3.73 -0.29 24.95
C LEU A 104 3.91 -0.77 26.39
N LYS A 105 4.98 -1.53 26.66
CA LYS A 105 5.32 -1.94 28.02
C LYS A 105 5.63 -0.73 28.90
N GLN A 106 6.40 0.23 28.42
CA GLN A 106 6.70 1.46 29.16
C GLN A 106 5.45 2.28 29.45
N LEU A 107 4.55 2.42 28.46
CA LEU A 107 3.24 3.06 28.66
C LEU A 107 2.43 2.30 29.73
N HIS A 108 2.42 0.97 29.68
CA HIS A 108 1.78 0.13 30.68
C HIS A 108 2.32 0.36 32.10
N ASP A 109 3.64 0.25 32.26
CA ASP A 109 4.32 0.35 33.55
C ASP A 109 4.21 1.77 34.14
N THR A 110 4.31 2.81 33.30
CA THR A 110 4.26 4.22 33.74
C THR A 110 2.83 4.68 34.06
N GLY A 111 1.85 4.22 33.27
CA GLY A 111 0.45 4.61 33.41
C GLY A 111 -0.37 3.73 34.35
N SER A 112 0.21 2.65 34.90
CA SER A 112 -0.54 1.57 35.59
C SER A 112 -1.73 1.09 34.76
N HIS A 113 -1.56 1.04 33.44
CA HIS A 113 -2.65 0.68 32.53
C HIS A 113 -3.08 -0.76 32.76
N THR A 114 -4.36 -1.04 32.59
CA THR A 114 -4.84 -2.43 32.59
C THR A 114 -4.80 -2.99 31.17
N GLN A 115 -4.98 -4.31 31.03
CA GLN A 115 -5.20 -4.93 29.72
C GLN A 115 -6.30 -4.22 28.92
N ASN A 116 -7.39 -3.81 29.59
CA ASN A 116 -8.46 -3.03 28.96
C ASN A 116 -7.99 -1.65 28.48
N SER A 117 -7.11 -0.98 29.23
CA SER A 117 -6.56 0.31 28.81
C SER A 117 -5.68 0.17 27.56
N ILE A 118 -4.87 -0.89 27.48
CA ILE A 118 -4.07 -1.19 26.28
C ILE A 118 -4.97 -1.58 25.10
N ARG A 119 -6.06 -2.33 25.34
CA ARG A 119 -7.07 -2.62 24.32
C ARG A 119 -7.64 -1.35 23.71
N GLU A 120 -8.16 -0.44 24.54
CA GLU A 120 -8.75 0.80 24.03
C GLU A 120 -7.72 1.65 23.29
N LEU A 121 -6.47 1.68 23.77
CA LEU A 121 -5.38 2.36 23.12
C LEU A 121 -5.10 1.78 21.72
N LEU A 122 -4.94 0.46 21.60
CA LEU A 122 -4.64 -0.22 20.33
C LEU A 122 -5.80 -0.14 19.34
N ILE A 123 -7.03 -0.43 19.79
CA ILE A 123 -8.22 -0.39 18.91
C ILE A 123 -8.49 1.04 18.42
N GLY A 124 -8.23 2.06 19.25
CA GLY A 124 -8.31 3.46 18.85
C GLY A 124 -7.37 3.86 17.72
N GLN A 125 -6.32 3.08 17.43
CA GLN A 125 -5.35 3.42 16.38
C GLN A 125 -5.84 3.16 14.96
N ILE A 126 -6.94 2.44 14.77
CA ILE A 126 -7.49 2.18 13.42
C ILE A 126 -7.78 3.49 12.69
N GLU A 127 -8.30 4.50 13.38
CA GLU A 127 -8.54 5.83 12.80
C GLU A 127 -7.23 6.52 12.39
N HIS A 128 -6.19 6.42 13.22
CA HIS A 128 -4.88 7.03 12.98
C HIS A 128 -4.08 6.33 11.87
N LEU A 129 -4.31 5.03 11.66
CA LEU A 129 -3.71 4.24 10.59
C LEU A 129 -4.33 4.53 9.22
N SER A 130 -5.57 5.02 9.19
CA SER A 130 -6.27 5.37 7.96
C SER A 130 -5.45 6.37 7.13
N GLY A 131 -5.13 5.98 5.90
CA GLY A 131 -4.37 6.77 4.95
C GLY A 131 -2.85 6.82 5.16
N GLN A 132 -2.30 6.11 6.13
CA GLN A 132 -0.87 6.14 6.45
C GLN A 132 -0.01 5.23 5.56
N ALA A 133 -0.60 4.17 5.00
CA ALA A 133 0.14 3.15 4.26
C ALA A 133 -0.64 2.66 3.02
N ASN A 134 0.06 1.96 2.14
CA ASN A 134 -0.51 1.37 0.94
C ASN A 134 -1.38 0.15 1.28
N ASP A 135 -2.32 -0.22 0.39
CA ASP A 135 -3.31 -1.27 0.64
C ASP A 135 -2.72 -2.67 0.90
N TRP A 136 -1.51 -2.93 0.38
CA TRP A 136 -0.81 -4.19 0.63
C TRP A 136 -0.51 -4.40 2.12
N VAL A 137 -0.26 -3.30 2.86
CA VAL A 137 -0.02 -3.32 4.32
C VAL A 137 -1.27 -3.81 5.04
N TRP A 138 -2.44 -3.28 4.66
CA TRP A 138 -3.72 -3.65 5.24
C TRP A 138 -4.14 -5.06 4.85
N SER A 139 -3.88 -5.45 3.60
CA SER A 139 -4.13 -6.81 3.09
C SER A 139 -3.27 -7.85 3.80
N THR A 140 -2.02 -7.50 4.14
CA THR A 140 -1.12 -8.38 4.90
C THR A 140 -1.64 -8.66 6.31
N ASN A 141 -2.23 -7.65 6.97
CA ASN A 141 -2.73 -7.73 8.34
C ASN A 141 -4.23 -8.10 8.43
N ASN A 142 -4.89 -8.41 7.31
CA ASN A 142 -6.35 -8.61 7.22
C ASN A 142 -7.20 -7.42 7.74
N LEU A 143 -6.67 -6.20 7.71
CA LEU A 143 -7.37 -4.97 8.11
C LEU A 143 -8.15 -4.38 6.93
N THR A 144 -9.14 -5.13 6.46
CA THR A 144 -9.90 -4.79 5.24
C THR A 144 -10.62 -3.44 5.30
N GLU A 145 -10.93 -2.94 6.50
CA GLU A 145 -11.55 -1.63 6.71
C GLU A 145 -10.65 -0.45 6.35
N LEU A 146 -9.33 -0.65 6.22
CA LEU A 146 -8.35 0.38 5.88
C LEU A 146 -7.97 0.38 4.39
N ILE A 147 -8.40 -0.61 3.62
CA ILE A 147 -8.11 -0.70 2.18
C ILE A 147 -8.78 0.47 1.45
N GLY A 148 -8.02 1.18 0.61
CA GLY A 148 -8.46 2.37 -0.10
C GLY A 148 -8.45 3.65 0.74
N SER A 149 -7.90 3.62 1.96
CA SER A 149 -7.85 4.80 2.84
C SER A 149 -6.79 5.83 2.44
N LYS A 150 -5.74 5.42 1.70
CA LYS A 150 -4.67 6.32 1.26
C LYS A 150 -5.18 7.26 0.17
N PRO A 151 -5.13 8.59 0.39
CA PRO A 151 -5.55 9.54 -0.64
C PRO A 151 -4.73 9.36 -1.91
N ILE A 152 -5.42 9.11 -3.02
CA ILE A 152 -4.80 9.13 -4.34
C ILE A 152 -4.56 10.60 -4.68
N PRO A 153 -3.32 11.02 -4.98
CA PRO A 153 -3.08 12.37 -5.47
C PRO A 153 -3.91 12.54 -6.74
N GLN A 154 -4.93 13.39 -6.67
CA GLN A 154 -5.69 13.77 -7.86
C GLN A 154 -4.75 14.65 -8.67
N ASP A 155 -4.43 14.21 -9.90
CA ASP A 155 -3.90 15.14 -10.88
C ASP A 155 -4.94 16.26 -11.02
N ASP A 156 -4.52 17.50 -10.77
CA ASP A 156 -5.34 18.69 -10.98
C ASP A 156 -5.68 18.77 -12.47
N ILE A 157 -6.72 18.06 -12.89
CA ILE A 157 -7.39 18.30 -14.16
C ILE A 157 -8.09 19.64 -13.97
N SER A 158 -7.36 20.71 -14.26
CA SER A 158 -7.87 22.08 -14.19
C SER A 158 -9.18 22.13 -14.98
N LEU A 159 -10.27 22.51 -14.30
CA LEU A 159 -11.59 22.64 -14.91
C LEU A 159 -11.53 23.55 -16.15
N ASP A 160 -10.62 24.54 -16.15
CA ASP A 160 -10.36 25.44 -17.28
C ASP A 160 -9.75 24.69 -18.48
N ALA A 161 -8.87 23.72 -18.25
CA ALA A 161 -8.33 22.88 -19.31
C ALA A 161 -9.43 21.99 -19.92
N SER A 162 -10.26 21.38 -19.07
CA SER A 162 -11.42 20.59 -19.51
C SER A 162 -12.45 21.43 -20.27
N MET A 163 -12.74 22.64 -19.79
CA MET A 163 -13.64 23.59 -20.48
C MET A 163 -13.05 24.10 -21.79
N LYS A 164 -11.73 24.28 -21.86
CA LYS A 164 -11.05 24.68 -23.09
C LYS A 164 -11.07 23.58 -24.14
N GLU A 165 -10.79 22.32 -23.78
CA GLU A 165 -10.95 21.18 -24.68
C GLU A 165 -12.40 20.98 -25.11
N PHE A 166 -13.36 21.13 -24.19
CA PHE A 166 -14.77 21.06 -24.50
C PHE A 166 -15.20 22.17 -25.47
N ASN A 167 -14.84 23.43 -25.19
CA ASN A 167 -15.12 24.54 -26.09
C ASN A 167 -14.46 24.36 -27.46
N GLN A 168 -13.27 23.77 -27.51
CA GLN A 168 -12.57 23.49 -28.76
C GLN A 168 -13.24 22.36 -29.55
N MET A 169 -13.81 21.35 -28.87
CA MET A 169 -14.57 20.27 -29.50
C MET A 169 -15.94 20.76 -30.01
N VAL A 170 -16.64 21.61 -29.25
CA VAL A 170 -17.92 22.21 -29.63
C VAL A 170 -17.75 23.22 -30.78
N SER A 171 -16.68 24.02 -30.76
CA SER A 171 -16.40 25.02 -31.81
C SER A 171 -16.00 24.38 -33.14
N GLN A 172 -15.37 23.20 -33.10
CA GLN A 172 -15.11 22.38 -34.30
C GLN A 172 -16.41 21.83 -34.92
N GLN A 173 -17.46 21.65 -34.11
CA GLN A 173 -18.75 21.18 -34.60
C GLN A 173 -19.57 22.29 -35.30
N HIS A 174 -19.25 23.57 -35.06
CA HIS A 174 -19.96 24.72 -35.63
C HIS A 174 -19.30 25.36 -36.85
N THR A 175 -18.09 24.92 -37.21
CA THR A 175 -17.32 25.46 -38.35
C THR A 175 -17.35 24.57 -39.59
N GLN A 176 -18.16 23.50 -39.57
CA GLN A 176 -18.28 22.55 -40.66
C GLN A 176 -19.51 22.84 -41.53
N ASP A 177 -19.63 24.04 -42.09
CA ASP A 177 -20.61 24.28 -43.17
C ASP A 177 -20.19 25.29 -44.25
N ASP A 178 -18.95 25.80 -44.28
CA ASP A 178 -18.49 26.58 -45.43
C ASP A 178 -17.01 26.37 -45.79
N GLN A 179 -16.85 25.65 -46.90
CA GLN A 179 -15.78 25.65 -47.90
C GLN A 179 -14.32 25.24 -47.57
N ALA A 180 -13.90 24.26 -48.39
CA ALA A 180 -12.57 24.01 -48.94
C ALA A 180 -11.51 23.33 -48.06
N GLN A 181 -11.53 21.99 -48.14
CA GLN A 181 -10.40 21.06 -48.16
C GLN A 181 -9.02 21.61 -47.76
N THR A 182 -8.60 21.22 -46.56
CA THR A 182 -7.20 20.82 -46.32
C THR A 182 -7.22 19.59 -45.43
N GLU A 183 -6.62 18.51 -45.93
CA GLU A 183 -6.61 17.17 -45.34
C GLU A 183 -5.97 17.19 -43.95
N THR A 184 -6.77 17.03 -42.90
CA THR A 184 -6.26 16.65 -41.58
C THR A 184 -6.14 15.12 -41.56
N VAL A 185 -4.92 14.66 -41.83
CA VAL A 185 -4.53 13.26 -41.63
C VAL A 185 -4.65 12.96 -40.13
N VAL A 186 -5.81 12.46 -39.71
CA VAL A 186 -5.99 11.85 -38.40
C VAL A 186 -5.17 10.56 -38.40
N SER A 187 -4.04 10.64 -37.72
CA SER A 187 -3.13 9.56 -37.39
C SER A 187 -3.89 8.43 -36.69
N ILE A 188 -4.32 7.43 -37.46
CA ILE A 188 -4.58 6.09 -36.93
C ILE A 188 -3.28 5.62 -36.28
N PRO A 189 -3.24 5.29 -34.97
CA PRO A 189 -2.02 4.82 -34.32
C PRO A 189 -1.48 3.64 -35.13
N THR A 190 -0.22 3.72 -35.56
CA THR A 190 0.39 2.77 -36.52
C THR A 190 0.33 1.32 -36.02
N TRP A 191 0.28 1.12 -34.70
CA TRP A 191 0.02 -0.16 -34.04
C TRP A 191 -1.28 -0.85 -34.48
N SER A 192 -2.33 -0.09 -34.80
CA SER A 192 -3.62 -0.63 -35.28
C SER A 192 -3.47 -1.37 -36.62
N LYS A 193 -2.67 -0.82 -37.54
CA LYS A 193 -2.40 -1.44 -38.86
C LYS A 193 -1.51 -2.69 -38.78
N ILE A 194 -0.73 -2.83 -37.70
CA ILE A 194 0.15 -3.99 -37.46
C ILE A 194 -0.59 -5.09 -36.71
N LEU A 195 -1.49 -4.72 -35.79
CA LEU A 195 -2.22 -5.68 -34.97
C LEU A 195 -3.31 -6.44 -35.76
N GLU A 196 -4.00 -5.77 -36.69
CA GLU A 196 -5.02 -6.40 -37.54
C GLU A 196 -4.55 -7.69 -38.26
N PRO A 197 -3.44 -7.68 -39.03
CA PRO A 197 -2.99 -8.89 -39.72
C PRO A 197 -2.49 -9.99 -38.77
N ILE A 198 -1.94 -9.62 -37.61
CA ILE A 198 -1.46 -10.59 -36.61
C ILE A 198 -2.65 -11.32 -35.96
N VAL A 199 -3.70 -10.58 -35.58
CA VAL A 199 -4.92 -11.17 -35.02
C VAL A 199 -5.60 -12.07 -36.04
N ALA A 200 -5.70 -11.65 -37.31
CA ALA A 200 -6.26 -12.47 -38.38
C ALA A 200 -5.48 -13.78 -38.59
N LEU A 201 -4.13 -13.73 -38.55
CA LEU A 201 -3.29 -14.92 -38.65
C LEU A 201 -3.43 -15.85 -37.43
N ALA A 202 -3.53 -15.29 -36.22
CA ALA A 202 -3.76 -16.08 -35.00
C ALA A 202 -5.09 -16.82 -35.04
N VAL A 203 -6.17 -16.15 -35.48
CA VAL A 203 -7.49 -16.77 -35.65
C VAL A 203 -7.45 -17.87 -36.72
N LEU A 204 -6.81 -17.62 -37.87
CA LEU A 204 -6.67 -18.64 -38.92
C LEU A 204 -5.83 -19.84 -38.46
N TRP A 205 -4.78 -19.62 -37.67
CA TRP A 205 -3.98 -20.71 -37.11
C TRP A 205 -4.79 -21.54 -36.12
N VAL A 206 -5.51 -20.91 -35.19
CA VAL A 206 -6.38 -21.63 -34.24
C VAL A 206 -7.43 -22.46 -34.98
N LEU A 207 -8.05 -21.91 -36.02
CA LEU A 207 -9.01 -22.63 -36.86
C LEU A 207 -8.38 -23.79 -37.65
N ALA A 208 -7.17 -23.60 -38.20
CA ALA A 208 -6.45 -24.66 -38.89
C ALA A 208 -6.01 -25.80 -37.95
N SER A 209 -5.53 -25.45 -36.75
CA SER A 209 -5.23 -26.40 -35.67
C SER A 209 -6.46 -27.21 -35.26
N ALA A 210 -7.60 -26.53 -35.07
CA ALA A 210 -8.85 -27.19 -34.76
C ALA A 210 -9.32 -28.12 -35.88
N ALA A 211 -9.19 -27.71 -37.15
CA ALA A 211 -9.53 -28.54 -38.30
C ALA A 211 -8.61 -29.76 -38.42
N CYS A 212 -7.29 -29.61 -38.25
CA CYS A 212 -6.35 -30.73 -38.29
C CYS A 212 -6.56 -31.73 -37.14
N ASN A 213 -6.98 -31.27 -35.96
CA ASN A 213 -7.31 -32.16 -34.83
C ASN A 213 -8.66 -32.90 -35.01
N ILE A 214 -9.55 -32.44 -35.90
CA ILE A 214 -10.83 -33.11 -36.20
C ILE A 214 -10.66 -34.20 -37.29
N PHE A 215 -9.63 -34.10 -38.13
CA PHE A 215 -9.33 -35.05 -39.21
C PHE A 215 -8.15 -35.99 -38.91
N ALA A 216 -7.62 -35.98 -37.68
CA ALA A 216 -6.60 -36.91 -37.19
C ALA A 216 -7.20 -38.05 -36.36
#